data_AF-A0A2W5RY03-F1
#
_entry.id   AF-A0A2W5RY03-F1
#
_cell.length_a   1.000
_cell.length_b   1.000
_cell.length_c   1.000
_cell.angle_alpha   90.00
_cell.angle_beta   90.00
_cell.angle_gamma   90.00
#
_symmetry.space_group_name_H-M   'P 1'
#
loop_
_entity.id
_entity.type
_entity.pdbx_description
1 polymer ?
#
loop_
_entity_poly.entity_id
_entity_poly.type
_entity_poly.pdbx_seq_one_letter_code
_entity_poly.pdbx_strand_id
1 'polypeptide(L)'
;MQPNGPVAVAGFTASEHAVTIYTVDGHPITLDATSYRTKEVLDDIIDKMAAMRASNSAGAPVVEIDINAFSISKKIEDNSGGAVRVLLNEKNQPAVIQVGSIQIADGVEKLGRHIELAAQNTHSALALENFIKRFSRVQTSRKHTADELLDFVKRNDLPIAQDGRIIAFKILRTDAKVPHDFGAGYWFDKHSGRVPQRPGSLVMMPANAVDESRRHQCSTGFHVCSVEYWQGFWNSGDPITITLVDPADIIAVPRNESTKMRACAYFVAAAVDREHVAMIYASKGHSDIKAVQELVAQVAAGHHEPVLETVFQDADGSVTITPSSDAKPRTHRRRIKRSKRGDGAPKSAPAVIDAGALREKLSDALEGKQRPRTEKVELAKQLIESRGLSIRSVATQLSMSGSWLKKSLDAEGWKPRAVPVDAHMQSTTTAKLGIALKMLAEGKSLREASRVSGVARSTLQDQVRRSKAAPPTPTGPIAPAADQTSRDARVEAAIRLVKDEGWSVKRAAKAHGLSDSRLGKTLKSRT
;
A
#
# COMPACT_ATOMS: atom_id res chain seq x y z
N MET A 1 28.89 -24.64 1.37
CA MET A 1 27.69 -25.26 1.98
C MET A 1 27.47 -24.58 3.32
N GLN A 2 26.30 -23.98 3.57
CA GLN A 2 26.00 -23.48 4.91
C GLN A 2 25.82 -24.69 5.85
N PRO A 3 26.33 -24.64 7.09
CA PRO A 3 26.17 -25.73 8.03
C PRO A 3 24.67 -25.99 8.30
N ASN A 4 24.26 -27.25 8.20
CA ASN A 4 22.92 -27.71 8.54
C ASN A 4 22.87 -27.96 10.07
N GLY A 5 22.75 -26.91 10.86
CA GLY A 5 22.61 -27.02 12.32
C GLY A 5 22.96 -25.75 13.09
N PRO A 6 22.76 -25.76 14.41
CA PRO A 6 23.21 -24.68 15.28
C PRO A 6 24.73 -24.50 15.17
N VAL A 7 25.15 -23.24 15.06
CA VAL A 7 26.54 -22.84 14.91
C VAL A 7 27.00 -22.16 16.20
N ALA A 8 28.15 -22.58 16.71
CA ALA A 8 28.82 -21.96 17.85
C ALA A 8 29.58 -20.70 17.39
N VAL A 9 29.09 -19.53 17.79
CA VAL A 9 29.64 -18.23 17.40
C VAL A 9 30.59 -17.72 18.48
N ALA A 10 31.83 -17.47 18.09
CA ALA A 10 32.87 -16.89 18.94
C ALA A 10 32.92 -15.35 18.83
N GLY A 11 32.47 -14.79 17.71
CA GLY A 11 32.45 -13.35 17.47
C GLY A 11 31.91 -13.00 16.09
N PHE A 12 31.79 -11.71 15.78
CA PHE A 12 31.45 -11.26 14.42
C PHE A 12 32.12 -9.91 14.13
N THR A 13 32.31 -9.61 12.85
CA THR A 13 32.65 -8.28 12.34
C THR A 13 31.56 -7.81 11.38
N ALA A 14 31.22 -6.53 11.45
CA ALA A 14 30.28 -5.89 10.54
C ALA A 14 31.02 -4.85 9.69
N SER A 15 30.78 -4.89 8.39
CA SER A 15 31.21 -3.90 7.41
C SER A 15 29.98 -3.30 6.72
N GLU A 16 30.20 -2.33 5.82
CA GLU A 16 29.13 -1.71 5.04
C GLU A 16 28.37 -2.71 4.14
N HIS A 17 29.05 -3.78 3.70
CA HIS A 17 28.50 -4.72 2.70
C HIS A 17 28.23 -6.11 3.24
N ALA A 18 28.90 -6.52 4.31
CA ALA A 18 28.78 -7.86 4.85
C ALA A 18 29.03 -7.93 6.36
N VAL A 19 28.45 -8.97 6.95
CA VAL A 19 28.71 -9.40 8.33
C VAL A 19 29.42 -10.73 8.28
N THR A 20 30.60 -10.81 8.88
CA THR A 20 31.35 -12.06 8.98
C THR A 20 31.23 -12.58 10.40
N ILE A 21 30.58 -13.73 10.56
CA ILE A 21 30.46 -14.45 11.82
C ILE A 21 31.68 -15.39 11.93
N TYR A 22 32.45 -15.25 13.01
CA TYR A 22 33.53 -16.15 13.35
C TYR A 22 33.00 -17.27 14.25
N THR A 23 33.09 -18.48 13.75
CA THR A 23 32.64 -19.69 14.42
C THR A 23 33.77 -20.34 15.21
N VAL A 24 33.43 -21.11 16.24
CA VAL A 24 34.44 -21.80 17.08
C VAL A 24 35.22 -22.87 16.31
N ASP A 25 34.61 -23.47 15.29
CA ASP A 25 35.24 -24.44 14.39
C ASP A 25 36.18 -23.80 13.34
N GLY A 26 36.33 -22.47 13.34
CA GLY A 26 37.26 -21.75 12.48
C GLY A 26 36.77 -21.53 11.04
N HIS A 27 35.49 -21.79 10.76
CA HIS A 27 34.88 -21.61 9.43
C HIS A 27 33.99 -20.35 9.38
N PRO A 28 34.51 -19.18 8.96
CA PRO A 28 33.74 -17.95 8.98
C PRO A 28 32.52 -18.03 8.05
N ILE A 29 31.40 -17.49 8.52
CA ILE A 29 30.15 -17.39 7.76
C ILE A 29 29.92 -15.93 7.40
N THR A 30 29.95 -15.61 6.11
CA THR A 30 29.66 -14.26 5.61
C THR A 30 28.18 -14.15 5.23
N LEU A 31 27.50 -13.16 5.81
CA LEU A 31 26.12 -12.80 5.54
C LEU A 31 26.06 -11.41 4.87
N ASP A 32 25.15 -11.26 3.90
CA ASP A 32 24.94 -9.98 3.19
C ASP A 32 24.34 -8.93 4.13
N ALA A 33 24.94 -7.73 4.20
CA ALA A 33 24.50 -6.70 5.15
C ALA A 33 23.08 -6.17 4.91
N THR A 34 22.54 -6.32 3.70
CA THR A 34 21.22 -5.80 3.30
C THR A 34 20.10 -6.80 3.52
N SER A 35 20.41 -8.07 3.79
CA SER A 35 19.42 -9.12 4.03
C SER A 35 18.78 -9.00 5.42
N TYR A 36 17.46 -9.20 5.49
CA TYR A 36 16.71 -9.31 6.74
C TYR A 36 17.31 -10.37 7.67
N ARG A 37 17.72 -11.52 7.09
CA ARG A 37 18.27 -12.65 7.85
C ARG A 37 19.49 -12.21 8.66
N THR A 38 20.34 -11.37 8.08
CA THR A 38 21.56 -10.88 8.72
C THR A 38 21.26 -10.03 9.96
N LYS A 39 20.26 -9.15 9.86
CA LYS A 39 19.85 -8.29 10.98
C LYS A 39 19.31 -9.09 12.17
N GLU A 40 18.46 -10.07 11.92
CA GLU A 40 17.87 -10.88 13.00
C GLU A 40 18.89 -11.84 13.62
N VAL A 41 19.75 -12.45 12.79
CA VAL A 41 20.86 -13.25 13.30
C VAL A 41 21.73 -12.39 14.20
N LEU A 42 22.12 -11.19 13.76
CA LEU A 42 22.89 -10.25 14.58
C LEU A 42 22.20 -9.86 15.89
N ASP A 43 20.92 -9.47 15.83
CA ASP A 43 20.15 -9.13 17.03
C ASP A 43 20.12 -10.32 18.02
N ASP A 44 19.96 -11.56 17.55
CA ASP A 44 20.00 -12.77 18.41
C ASP A 44 21.41 -13.04 18.98
N ILE A 45 22.48 -12.87 18.18
CA ILE A 45 23.87 -13.00 18.66
C ILE A 45 24.09 -12.00 19.81
N ILE A 46 23.73 -10.73 19.57
CA ILE A 46 23.95 -9.62 20.50
C ILE A 46 23.17 -9.86 21.80
N ASP A 47 21.89 -10.21 21.71
CA ASP A 47 21.02 -10.42 22.87
C ASP A 47 21.54 -11.60 23.72
N LYS A 48 21.98 -12.71 23.11
CA LYS A 48 22.54 -13.88 23.82
C LYS A 48 23.93 -13.60 24.39
N MET A 49 24.80 -12.89 23.68
CA MET A 49 26.12 -12.49 24.18
C MET A 49 25.98 -11.54 25.39
N ALA A 50 25.04 -10.60 25.34
CA ALA A 50 24.74 -9.71 26.46
C ALA A 50 24.24 -10.49 27.68
N ALA A 51 23.32 -11.44 27.47
CA ALA A 51 22.81 -12.30 28.55
C ALA A 51 23.91 -13.15 29.22
N MET A 52 24.81 -13.74 28.44
CA MET A 52 25.93 -14.55 28.98
C MET A 52 26.97 -13.71 29.72
N ARG A 53 27.21 -12.47 29.30
CA ARG A 53 28.10 -11.56 30.05
C ARG A 53 27.47 -11.09 31.35
N ALA A 54 26.15 -10.87 31.38
CA ALA A 54 25.43 -10.53 32.60
C ALA A 54 25.42 -11.68 33.63
N SER A 55 25.54 -12.94 33.19
CA SER A 55 25.58 -14.10 34.08
C SER A 55 26.97 -14.44 34.65
N ASN A 56 28.00 -13.59 34.45
CA ASN A 56 29.37 -13.80 34.95
C ASN A 56 30.00 -15.15 34.55
N SER A 57 29.67 -15.66 33.37
CA SER A 57 30.27 -16.88 32.83
C SER A 57 31.74 -16.62 32.47
N ALA A 58 32.68 -17.20 33.20
CA ALA A 58 34.12 -17.04 32.95
C ALA A 58 34.52 -17.74 31.63
N GLY A 59 34.66 -16.97 30.55
CA GLY A 59 35.09 -17.45 29.24
C GLY A 59 34.72 -16.49 28.11
N ALA A 60 35.35 -16.62 26.93
CA ALA A 60 34.88 -15.91 25.73
C ALA A 60 33.44 -16.37 25.43
N PRO A 61 32.46 -15.46 25.26
CA PRO A 61 31.06 -15.85 25.12
C PRO A 61 30.84 -16.59 23.79
N VAL A 62 30.72 -17.92 23.86
CA VAL A 62 30.34 -18.76 22.73
C VAL A 62 28.82 -18.90 22.70
N VAL A 63 28.18 -18.36 21.67
CA VAL A 63 26.72 -18.39 21.53
C VAL A 63 26.31 -19.38 20.45
N GLU A 64 25.36 -20.27 20.78
CA GLU A 64 24.75 -21.16 19.79
C GLU A 64 23.60 -20.48 19.05
N ILE A 65 23.65 -20.55 17.72
CA ILE A 65 22.65 -19.94 16.84
C ILE A 65 22.31 -20.89 15.70
N ASP A 66 21.03 -21.21 15.58
CA ASP A 66 20.51 -21.86 14.38
C ASP A 66 20.17 -20.81 13.33
N ILE A 67 21.10 -20.59 12.39
CA ILE A 67 20.93 -19.62 11.32
C ILE A 67 19.72 -20.01 10.44
N ASN A 68 19.36 -21.29 10.36
CA ASN A 68 18.25 -21.77 9.54
C ASN A 68 16.88 -21.51 10.19
N ALA A 69 16.84 -21.21 11.49
CA ALA A 69 15.63 -20.75 12.17
C ALA A 69 15.13 -19.40 11.63
N PHE A 70 16.01 -18.59 11.03
CA PHE A 70 15.71 -17.28 10.46
C PHE A 70 15.24 -17.38 9.00
N SER A 71 14.13 -18.08 8.78
CA SER A 71 13.52 -18.24 7.45
C SER A 71 12.81 -16.95 7.01
N ILE A 72 13.25 -16.38 5.89
CA ILE A 72 12.61 -15.23 5.25
C ILE A 72 11.16 -15.55 4.86
N SER A 73 10.91 -16.75 4.34
CA SER A 73 9.58 -17.21 3.94
C SER A 73 8.63 -17.27 5.12
N LYS A 74 9.07 -17.85 6.24
CA LYS A 74 8.27 -17.92 7.47
C LYS A 74 7.96 -16.52 7.99
N LYS A 75 8.95 -15.63 8.01
CA LYS A 75 8.73 -14.26 8.47
C LYS A 75 7.75 -13.48 7.60
N ILE A 76 7.84 -13.62 6.28
CA ILE A 76 6.88 -12.99 5.37
C ILE A 76 5.48 -13.56 5.59
N GLU A 77 5.36 -14.87 5.79
CA GLU A 77 4.10 -15.51 6.12
C GLU A 77 3.53 -14.94 7.44
N ASP A 78 4.34 -14.82 8.48
CA ASP A 78 3.94 -14.23 9.77
C ASP A 78 3.52 -12.75 9.62
N ASN A 79 4.35 -11.94 8.96
CA ASN A 79 4.10 -10.51 8.76
C ASN A 79 2.87 -10.25 7.86
N SER A 80 2.61 -11.14 6.90
CA SER A 80 1.40 -11.07 6.06
C SER A 80 0.17 -11.67 6.74
N GLY A 81 0.34 -12.46 7.81
CA GLY A 81 -0.74 -13.20 8.46
C GLY A 81 -1.20 -14.41 7.65
N GLY A 82 -0.28 -15.08 6.96
CA GLY A 82 -0.53 -16.25 6.12
C GLY A 82 -0.89 -15.92 4.67
N ALA A 83 -1.03 -14.64 4.32
CA ALA A 83 -1.52 -14.23 3.00
C ALA A 83 -0.46 -14.34 1.90
N VAL A 84 0.82 -14.18 2.25
CA VAL A 84 1.95 -14.26 1.32
C VAL A 84 2.82 -15.43 1.71
N ARG A 85 3.07 -16.33 0.76
CA ARG A 85 4.03 -17.43 0.91
C ARG A 85 5.11 -17.30 -0.15
N VAL A 86 6.37 -17.34 0.28
CA VAL A 86 7.53 -17.33 -0.62
C VAL A 86 8.15 -18.71 -0.61
N LEU A 87 8.09 -19.42 -1.73
CA LEU A 87 8.76 -20.72 -1.89
C LEU A 87 10.17 -20.49 -2.39
N LEU A 88 11.13 -21.14 -1.73
CA LEU A 88 12.55 -21.05 -2.06
C LEU A 88 12.94 -22.22 -2.96
N ASN A 89 13.90 -22.01 -3.86
CA ASN A 89 14.52 -23.09 -4.63
C ASN A 89 15.59 -23.85 -3.83
N GLU A 90 16.22 -24.84 -4.44
CA GLU A 90 17.31 -25.64 -3.87
C GLU A 90 18.52 -24.81 -3.43
N LYS A 91 18.68 -23.60 -3.99
CA LYS A 91 19.73 -22.62 -3.62
C LYS A 91 19.28 -21.66 -2.52
N ASN A 92 18.14 -21.91 -1.88
CA ASN A 92 17.54 -21.08 -0.85
C ASN A 92 17.19 -19.65 -1.31
N GLN A 93 16.90 -19.47 -2.60
CA GLN A 93 16.52 -18.20 -3.20
C GLN A 93 15.01 -18.18 -3.50
N PRO A 94 14.33 -17.02 -3.41
CA PRO A 94 12.93 -16.89 -3.78
C PRO A 94 12.67 -17.34 -5.22
N ALA A 95 11.81 -18.33 -5.38
CA ALA A 95 11.46 -18.92 -6.67
C ALA A 95 10.00 -18.67 -7.04
N VAL A 96 9.12 -18.66 -6.05
CA VAL A 96 7.68 -18.47 -6.26
C VAL A 96 7.11 -17.61 -5.13
N ILE A 97 6.23 -16.66 -5.48
CA ILE A 97 5.38 -15.96 -4.52
C ILE A 97 3.93 -16.41 -4.73
N GLN A 98 3.28 -16.85 -3.67
CA GLN A 98 1.87 -17.23 -3.63
C GLN A 98 1.08 -16.25 -2.78
N VAL A 99 -0.05 -15.78 -3.31
CA VAL A 99 -1.02 -14.92 -2.64
C VAL A 99 -2.43 -15.43 -2.92
N GLY A 100 -3.01 -16.16 -1.96
CA GLY A 100 -4.28 -16.87 -2.17
C GLY A 100 -4.18 -17.87 -3.33
N SER A 101 -5.03 -17.69 -4.36
CA SER A 101 -4.99 -18.51 -5.58
C SER A 101 -4.01 -18.00 -6.64
N ILE A 102 -3.37 -16.86 -6.41
CA ILE A 102 -2.43 -16.24 -7.36
C ILE A 102 -1.03 -16.79 -7.08
N GLN A 103 -0.35 -17.22 -8.12
CA GLN A 103 1.04 -17.66 -8.05
C GLN A 103 1.87 -16.97 -9.12
N ILE A 104 3.03 -16.47 -8.73
CA ILE A 104 3.99 -15.82 -9.62
C ILE A 104 5.33 -16.51 -9.45
N ALA A 105 5.88 -17.02 -10.55
CA ALA A 105 7.20 -17.65 -10.61
C ALA A 105 8.15 -16.82 -11.50
N ASP A 106 7.69 -16.44 -12.70
CA ASP A 106 8.47 -15.62 -13.62
C ASP A 106 8.79 -14.24 -13.01
N GLY A 107 10.08 -13.92 -12.87
CA GLY A 107 10.56 -12.61 -12.45
C GLY A 107 10.61 -12.38 -10.94
N VAL A 108 10.32 -13.38 -10.11
CA VAL A 108 10.37 -13.27 -8.64
C VAL A 108 11.74 -12.80 -8.14
N GLU A 109 12.82 -13.24 -8.80
CA GLU A 109 14.20 -12.82 -8.50
C GLU A 109 14.43 -11.31 -8.68
N LYS A 110 13.56 -10.63 -9.43
CA LYS A 110 13.61 -9.18 -9.62
C LYS A 110 12.95 -8.40 -8.47
N LEU A 111 12.19 -9.07 -7.61
CA LEU A 111 11.52 -8.50 -6.43
C LEU A 111 12.32 -8.71 -5.12
N GLY A 112 13.59 -9.13 -5.20
CA GLY A 112 14.39 -9.51 -4.04
C GLY A 112 14.34 -8.50 -2.88
N ARG A 113 14.49 -7.19 -3.18
CA ARG A 113 14.39 -6.15 -2.15
C ARG A 113 13.00 -6.05 -1.52
N HIS A 114 11.93 -6.11 -2.31
CA HIS A 114 10.57 -6.01 -1.78
C HIS A 114 10.20 -7.23 -0.94
N ILE A 115 10.75 -8.40 -1.26
CA ILE A 115 10.67 -9.61 -0.43
C ILE A 115 11.41 -9.40 0.90
N GLU A 116 12.63 -8.85 0.88
CA GLU A 116 13.39 -8.52 2.09
C GLU A 116 12.65 -7.49 2.96
N LEU A 117 12.12 -6.42 2.36
CA LEU A 117 11.29 -5.42 3.07
C LEU A 117 10.04 -6.06 3.68
N ALA A 118 9.37 -6.98 2.97
CA ALA A 118 8.22 -7.71 3.48
C ALA A 118 8.56 -8.59 4.70
N ALA A 119 9.78 -9.13 4.78
CA ALA A 119 10.24 -9.84 5.96
C ALA A 119 10.53 -8.90 7.15
N GLN A 120 10.91 -7.64 6.88
CA GLN A 120 11.22 -6.68 7.92
C GLN A 120 9.98 -6.16 8.66
N ASN A 121 8.84 -5.98 7.97
CA ASN A 121 7.65 -5.40 8.60
C ASN A 121 6.33 -5.73 7.87
N THR A 122 5.21 -5.60 8.60
CA THR A 122 3.86 -5.87 8.09
C THR A 122 3.39 -4.91 6.99
N HIS A 123 3.80 -3.64 7.01
CA HIS A 123 3.41 -2.69 5.96
C HIS A 123 3.95 -3.11 4.61
N SER A 124 5.24 -3.47 4.55
CA SER A 124 5.89 -3.96 3.34
C SER A 124 5.35 -5.33 2.91
N ALA A 125 4.98 -6.21 3.84
CA ALA A 125 4.33 -7.48 3.51
C ALA A 125 2.96 -7.27 2.86
N LEU A 126 2.17 -6.32 3.36
CA LEU A 126 0.88 -5.94 2.78
C LEU A 126 1.04 -5.24 1.43
N ALA A 127 2.04 -4.37 1.28
CA ALA A 127 2.40 -3.73 0.02
C ALA A 127 2.73 -4.78 -1.04
N LEU A 128 3.55 -5.79 -0.69
CA LEU A 128 3.91 -6.90 -1.56
C LEU A 128 2.68 -7.74 -1.95
N GLU A 129 1.83 -8.09 -0.98
CA GLU A 129 0.58 -8.83 -1.22
C GLU A 129 -0.31 -8.12 -2.26
N ASN A 130 -0.57 -6.83 -2.05
CA ASN A 130 -1.43 -6.04 -2.92
C ASN A 130 -0.79 -5.79 -4.29
N PHE A 131 0.53 -5.61 -4.33
CA PHE A 131 1.26 -5.52 -5.58
C PHE A 131 1.12 -6.79 -6.41
N ILE A 132 1.32 -7.98 -5.81
CA ILE A 132 1.18 -9.26 -6.50
C ILE A 132 -0.24 -9.45 -7.05
N LYS A 133 -1.27 -9.08 -6.27
CA LYS A 133 -2.67 -9.09 -6.74
C LYS A 133 -2.87 -8.22 -7.98
N ARG A 134 -2.31 -7.01 -8.02
CA ARG A 134 -2.42 -6.11 -9.18
C ARG A 134 -1.58 -6.58 -10.36
N PHE A 135 -0.33 -6.95 -10.10
CA PHE A 135 0.64 -7.37 -11.08
C PHE A 135 0.22 -8.66 -11.81
N SER A 136 -0.46 -9.58 -11.13
CA SER A 136 -1.01 -10.80 -11.76
C SER A 136 -1.88 -10.50 -13.00
N ARG A 137 -2.63 -9.39 -12.99
CA ARG A 137 -3.47 -8.96 -14.12
C ARG A 137 -2.62 -8.58 -15.34
N VAL A 138 -1.46 -7.99 -15.11
CA VAL A 138 -0.48 -7.66 -16.15
C VAL A 138 0.13 -8.94 -16.69
N GLN A 139 0.55 -9.84 -15.81
CA GLN A 139 1.18 -11.10 -16.19
C GLN A 139 0.27 -11.97 -17.07
N THR A 140 -1.02 -12.06 -16.72
CA THR A 140 -1.99 -12.84 -17.51
C THR A 140 -2.32 -12.20 -18.86
N SER A 141 -2.34 -10.86 -18.96
CA SER A 141 -2.78 -10.17 -20.17
C SER A 141 -1.63 -9.73 -21.10
N ARG A 142 -0.44 -9.44 -20.55
CA ARG A 142 0.69 -8.75 -21.21
C ARG A 142 2.03 -9.22 -20.63
N LYS A 143 2.42 -10.46 -20.96
CA LYS A 143 3.63 -11.12 -20.40
C LYS A 143 4.92 -10.32 -20.58
N HIS A 144 5.14 -9.72 -21.76
CA HIS A 144 6.34 -8.89 -22.00
C HIS A 144 6.37 -7.64 -21.13
N THR A 145 5.25 -6.92 -21.02
CA THR A 145 5.14 -5.76 -20.12
C THR A 145 5.37 -6.15 -18.67
N ALA A 146 4.89 -7.34 -18.26
CA ALA A 146 5.08 -7.84 -16.89
C ALA A 146 6.58 -8.02 -16.56
N ASP A 147 7.33 -8.66 -17.46
CA ASP A 147 8.76 -8.90 -17.29
C ASP A 147 9.57 -7.58 -17.22
N GLU A 148 9.28 -6.66 -18.14
CA GLU A 148 9.93 -5.35 -18.21
C GLU A 148 9.56 -4.45 -17.03
N LEU A 149 8.33 -4.56 -16.52
CA LEU A 149 7.90 -3.84 -15.33
C LEU A 149 8.72 -4.28 -14.12
N LEU A 150 8.96 -5.58 -13.97
CA LEU A 150 9.79 -6.08 -12.88
C LEU A 150 11.26 -5.64 -13.03
N ASP A 151 11.79 -5.59 -14.26
CA ASP A 151 13.11 -5.00 -14.52
C ASP A 151 13.16 -3.52 -14.14
N PHE A 152 12.09 -2.77 -14.46
CA PHE A 152 12.00 -1.36 -14.13
C PHE A 152 11.95 -1.12 -12.62
N VAL A 153 11.14 -1.89 -11.90
CA VAL A 153 11.02 -1.84 -10.43
C VAL A 153 12.36 -2.19 -9.78
N LYS A 154 13.05 -3.22 -10.27
CA LYS A 154 14.37 -3.64 -9.79
C LYS A 154 15.44 -2.58 -10.01
N ARG A 155 15.54 -2.06 -11.25
CA ARG A 155 16.59 -1.10 -11.65
C ARG A 155 16.47 0.22 -10.89
N ASN A 156 15.25 0.71 -10.72
CA ASN A 156 15.01 2.06 -10.21
C ASN A 156 14.68 2.09 -8.72
N ASP A 157 14.77 0.94 -8.04
CA ASP A 157 14.49 0.79 -6.60
C ASP A 157 13.16 1.42 -6.16
N LEU A 158 12.10 1.21 -6.95
CA LEU A 158 10.87 1.94 -6.76
C LEU A 158 10.10 1.43 -5.54
N PRO A 159 9.69 2.32 -4.62
CA PRO A 159 8.84 1.96 -3.50
C PRO A 159 7.48 1.46 -3.99
N ILE A 160 6.93 0.48 -3.27
CA ILE A 160 5.56 -0.01 -3.46
C ILE A 160 4.73 0.54 -2.31
N ALA A 161 3.63 1.22 -2.64
CA ALA A 161 2.67 1.69 -1.66
C ALA A 161 1.90 0.53 -1.04
N GLN A 162 1.36 0.74 0.16
CA GLN A 162 0.62 -0.28 0.92
C GLN A 162 -0.54 -0.89 0.14
N ASP A 163 -1.15 -0.13 -0.78
CA ASP A 163 -2.23 -0.61 -1.65
C ASP A 163 -1.77 -1.33 -2.92
N GLY A 164 -0.46 -1.56 -3.09
CA GLY A 164 0.16 -2.29 -4.19
C GLY A 164 0.47 -1.46 -5.44
N ARG A 165 0.26 -0.13 -5.41
CA ARG A 165 0.68 0.76 -6.50
C ARG A 165 2.18 1.06 -6.42
N ILE A 166 2.80 1.29 -7.57
CA ILE A 166 4.20 1.70 -7.67
C ILE A 166 4.28 3.21 -7.45
N ILE A 167 5.23 3.64 -6.61
CA ILE A 167 5.57 5.05 -6.46
C ILE A 167 6.56 5.43 -7.54
N ALA A 168 6.21 6.43 -8.35
CA ALA A 168 7.05 6.99 -9.39
C ALA A 168 7.05 8.53 -9.31
N PHE A 169 7.83 9.17 -10.18
CA PHE A 169 7.86 10.61 -10.31
C PHE A 169 7.29 11.08 -11.63
N LYS A 170 6.81 12.31 -11.67
CA LYS A 170 6.39 12.95 -12.91
C LYS A 170 6.83 14.41 -12.96
N ILE A 171 7.53 14.75 -14.02
CA ILE A 171 7.95 16.10 -14.39
C ILE A 171 6.80 16.79 -15.11
N LEU A 172 6.45 17.98 -14.65
CA LEU A 172 5.40 18.83 -15.20
C LEU A 172 5.96 20.19 -15.59
N ARG A 173 5.08 21.07 -16.09
CA ARG A 173 5.39 22.48 -16.35
C ARG A 173 4.30 23.38 -15.78
N THR A 174 4.66 24.63 -15.49
CA THR A 174 3.71 25.62 -14.99
C THR A 174 2.99 26.38 -16.10
N ASP A 175 3.63 26.55 -17.25
CA ASP A 175 3.06 27.14 -18.46
C ASP A 175 2.33 26.07 -19.28
N ALA A 176 1.14 26.36 -19.78
CA ALA A 176 0.55 25.52 -20.82
C ALA A 176 0.96 26.00 -22.20
N LYS A 177 1.03 25.05 -23.15
CA LYS A 177 1.23 25.40 -24.57
C LYS A 177 -0.06 25.86 -25.24
N VAL A 178 -1.20 25.55 -24.65
CA VAL A 178 -2.53 25.88 -25.16
C VAL A 178 -3.22 26.77 -24.11
N PRO A 179 -3.82 27.91 -24.50
CA PRO A 179 -4.58 28.74 -23.60
C PRO A 179 -5.67 27.96 -22.85
N HIS A 180 -5.82 28.25 -21.57
CA HIS A 180 -6.83 27.65 -20.70
C HIS A 180 -7.19 28.58 -19.54
N ASP A 181 -8.34 28.32 -18.93
CA ASP A 181 -8.84 29.11 -17.78
C ASP A 181 -8.71 28.36 -16.45
N PHE A 182 -7.80 27.38 -16.36
CA PHE A 182 -7.54 26.69 -15.09
C PHE A 182 -6.99 27.66 -14.03
N GLY A 183 -7.52 27.56 -12.81
CA GLY A 183 -7.12 28.38 -11.68
C GLY A 183 -5.72 28.06 -11.15
N ALA A 184 -5.30 28.81 -10.12
CA ALA A 184 -4.03 28.57 -9.45
C ALA A 184 -3.90 27.14 -8.91
N GLY A 185 -2.70 26.57 -9.01
CA GLY A 185 -2.36 25.25 -8.48
C GLY A 185 -2.42 24.11 -9.51
N TYR A 186 -2.82 24.38 -10.76
CA TYR A 186 -2.67 23.44 -11.86
C TYR A 186 -1.28 23.53 -12.52
N TRP A 187 -0.79 22.37 -12.93
CA TRP A 187 0.37 22.19 -13.79
C TRP A 187 -0.02 21.34 -15.00
N PHE A 188 0.86 21.28 -15.99
CA PHE A 188 0.59 20.61 -17.25
C PHE A 188 1.64 19.56 -17.56
N ASP A 189 1.23 18.54 -18.31
CA ASP A 189 2.18 17.56 -18.84
C ASP A 189 3.31 18.24 -19.63
N LYS A 190 4.54 17.80 -19.42
CA LYS A 190 5.72 18.49 -19.93
C LYS A 190 5.79 18.55 -21.46
N HIS A 191 5.27 17.55 -22.16
CA HIS A 191 5.42 17.42 -23.61
C HIS A 191 4.34 18.19 -24.39
N SER A 192 3.06 17.91 -24.14
CA SER A 192 1.97 18.56 -24.87
C SER A 192 1.54 19.88 -24.22
N GLY A 193 1.71 20.03 -22.91
CA GLY A 193 1.26 21.20 -22.17
C GLY A 193 -0.25 21.40 -22.23
N ARG A 194 -1.02 20.30 -22.33
CA ARG A 194 -2.48 20.30 -22.52
C ARG A 194 -3.24 19.62 -21.39
N VAL A 195 -2.59 18.73 -20.64
CA VAL A 195 -3.25 17.93 -19.61
C VAL A 195 -3.07 18.59 -18.24
N PRO A 196 -4.07 19.30 -17.71
CA PRO A 196 -4.04 19.94 -16.40
C PRO A 196 -4.06 18.89 -15.29
N GLN A 197 -3.25 19.10 -14.25
CA GLN A 197 -3.18 18.20 -13.11
C GLN A 197 -2.56 18.88 -11.90
N ARG A 198 -2.90 18.39 -10.71
CA ARG A 198 -2.43 18.85 -9.40
C ARG A 198 -2.48 17.69 -8.39
N PRO A 199 -1.94 17.83 -7.17
CA PRO A 199 -2.15 16.83 -6.12
C PRO A 199 -3.64 16.53 -5.92
N GLY A 200 -4.00 15.25 -5.91
CA GLY A 200 -5.40 14.79 -5.89
C GLY A 200 -6.02 14.50 -7.26
N SER A 201 -5.35 14.82 -8.37
CA SER A 201 -5.83 14.46 -9.73
C SER A 201 -5.54 12.99 -10.04
N LEU A 202 -6.58 12.25 -10.42
CA LEU A 202 -6.46 10.95 -11.09
C LEU A 202 -6.45 11.20 -12.60
N VAL A 203 -5.31 10.99 -13.25
CA VAL A 203 -5.12 11.29 -14.67
C VAL A 203 -5.21 10.01 -15.48
N MET A 204 -6.04 9.99 -16.52
CA MET A 204 -6.44 8.78 -17.25
C MET A 204 -6.65 9.02 -18.74
N MET A 205 -6.39 7.99 -19.54
CA MET A 205 -6.72 7.92 -20.96
C MET A 205 -7.12 6.48 -21.31
N PRO A 206 -7.79 6.23 -22.45
CA PRO A 206 -8.03 4.88 -22.94
C PRO A 206 -6.75 4.06 -23.03
N ALA A 207 -6.75 2.83 -22.51
CA ALA A 207 -5.55 1.97 -22.59
C ALA A 207 -5.09 1.72 -24.03
N ASN A 208 -6.02 1.69 -24.98
CA ASN A 208 -5.72 1.53 -26.41
C ASN A 208 -5.32 2.83 -27.13
N ALA A 209 -5.33 3.97 -26.45
CA ALA A 209 -4.74 5.21 -26.96
C ALA A 209 -3.24 5.29 -26.62
N VAL A 210 -2.76 4.44 -25.70
CA VAL A 210 -1.34 4.32 -25.37
C VAL A 210 -0.65 3.45 -26.41
N ASP A 211 0.51 3.90 -26.87
CA ASP A 211 1.36 3.11 -27.74
C ASP A 211 2.01 1.95 -26.97
N GLU A 212 1.67 0.71 -27.35
CA GLU A 212 2.19 -0.53 -26.78
C GLU A 212 3.60 -0.89 -27.28
N SER A 213 4.07 -0.26 -28.36
CA SER A 213 5.37 -0.59 -28.96
C SER A 213 6.53 -0.10 -28.08
N ARG A 214 7.19 -1.01 -27.38
CA ARG A 214 8.42 -0.75 -26.60
C ARG A 214 9.61 -0.20 -27.39
N ARG A 215 9.52 -0.20 -28.73
CA ARG A 215 10.55 0.34 -29.62
C ARG A 215 10.44 1.86 -29.77
N HIS A 216 9.29 2.43 -29.46
CA HIS A 216 9.11 3.87 -29.45
C HIS A 216 9.39 4.42 -28.05
N GLN A 217 10.30 5.40 -28.00
CA GLN A 217 10.78 6.01 -26.77
C GLN A 217 9.81 7.08 -26.24
N CYS A 218 9.49 8.08 -27.06
CA CYS A 218 8.60 9.19 -26.73
C CYS A 218 7.33 9.13 -27.58
N SER A 219 6.38 8.28 -27.19
CA SER A 219 5.13 8.07 -27.92
C SER A 219 3.90 8.31 -27.04
N THR A 220 2.71 8.17 -27.60
CA THR A 220 1.44 8.43 -26.92
C THR A 220 1.30 7.56 -25.67
N GLY A 221 0.95 8.20 -24.56
CA GLY A 221 0.84 7.59 -23.24
C GLY A 221 1.32 8.54 -22.15
N PHE A 222 0.92 8.27 -20.91
CA PHE A 222 1.44 9.04 -19.80
C PHE A 222 2.78 8.50 -19.34
N HIS A 223 3.79 9.35 -19.39
CA HIS A 223 5.10 9.05 -18.84
C HIS A 223 5.14 9.35 -17.34
N VAL A 224 5.59 8.36 -16.59
CA VAL A 224 6.15 8.52 -15.24
C VAL A 224 7.57 7.95 -15.24
N CYS A 225 8.41 8.43 -14.35
CA CYS A 225 9.84 8.18 -14.41
C CYS A 225 10.49 7.96 -13.03
N SER A 226 11.71 7.44 -13.06
CA SER A 226 12.63 7.47 -11.95
C SER A 226 13.38 8.80 -11.90
N VAL A 227 14.16 9.01 -10.84
CA VAL A 227 15.02 10.20 -10.69
C VAL A 227 16.10 10.28 -11.77
N GLU A 228 16.63 9.15 -12.23
CA GLU A 228 17.66 9.10 -13.29
C GLU A 228 17.18 9.82 -14.56
N TYR A 229 15.88 9.73 -14.88
CA TYR A 229 15.30 10.37 -16.06
C TYR A 229 15.39 11.89 -16.05
N TRP A 230 15.49 12.51 -14.88
CA TRP A 230 15.38 13.95 -14.74
C TRP A 230 16.52 14.68 -15.44
N GLN A 231 17.70 14.06 -15.50
CA GLN A 231 18.94 14.64 -16.06
C GLN A 231 18.80 15.09 -17.52
N GLY A 232 17.90 14.46 -18.29
CA GLY A 232 17.68 14.78 -19.71
C GLY A 232 16.36 15.47 -20.02
N PHE A 233 15.49 15.69 -19.03
CA PHE A 233 14.11 16.12 -19.28
C PHE A 233 13.58 17.23 -18.37
N TRP A 234 14.18 17.39 -17.19
CA TRP A 234 13.79 18.42 -16.23
C TRP A 234 14.50 19.74 -16.52
N ASN A 235 13.75 20.85 -16.44
CA ASN A 235 14.27 22.21 -16.49
C ASN A 235 14.09 22.91 -15.14
N SER A 236 14.97 23.87 -14.85
CA SER A 236 14.83 24.71 -13.64
C SER A 236 13.46 25.38 -13.58
N GLY A 237 12.71 25.10 -12.51
CA GLY A 237 11.36 25.62 -12.29
C GLY A 237 10.25 24.62 -12.61
N ASP A 238 10.54 23.50 -13.28
CA ASP A 238 9.56 22.45 -13.52
C ASP A 238 9.10 21.81 -12.20
N PRO A 239 7.79 21.73 -11.95
CA PRO A 239 7.25 20.99 -10.82
C PRO A 239 7.52 19.49 -10.96
N ILE A 240 7.87 18.86 -9.85
CA ILE A 240 7.93 17.40 -9.73
C ILE A 240 6.80 16.93 -8.82
N THR A 241 6.11 15.88 -9.26
CA THR A 241 5.09 15.21 -8.47
C THR A 241 5.47 13.77 -8.18
N ILE A 242 5.05 13.28 -7.02
CA ILE A 242 5.05 11.86 -6.68
C ILE A 242 3.72 11.27 -7.16
N THR A 243 3.81 10.23 -7.97
CA THR A 243 2.66 9.58 -8.57
C THR A 243 2.52 8.14 -8.11
N LEU A 244 1.28 7.68 -8.00
CA LEU A 244 0.93 6.29 -7.75
C LEU A 244 0.40 5.68 -9.03
N VAL A 245 1.04 4.59 -9.48
CA VAL A 245 0.69 3.89 -10.73
C VAL A 245 0.29 2.47 -10.41
N ASP A 246 -0.89 2.05 -10.85
CA ASP A 246 -1.29 0.65 -10.78
C ASP A 246 -0.45 -0.16 -11.78
N PRO A 247 0.16 -1.29 -11.40
CA PRO A 247 0.80 -2.20 -12.34
C PRO A 247 -0.06 -2.49 -13.58
N ALA A 248 -1.38 -2.65 -13.40
CA ALA A 248 -2.32 -2.93 -14.48
C ALA A 248 -2.44 -1.79 -15.50
N ASP A 249 -2.15 -0.54 -15.11
CA ASP A 249 -2.26 0.63 -15.97
C ASP A 249 -0.97 0.91 -16.76
N ILE A 250 0.11 0.19 -16.48
CA ILE A 250 1.37 0.28 -17.22
C ILE A 250 1.22 -0.50 -18.51
N ILE A 251 1.44 0.13 -19.66
CA ILE A 251 1.24 -0.47 -20.98
C ILE A 251 2.57 -0.94 -21.57
N ALA A 252 3.64 -0.13 -21.48
CA ALA A 252 4.94 -0.47 -22.03
C ALA A 252 6.10 0.20 -21.28
N VAL A 253 7.23 -0.48 -21.18
CA VAL A 253 8.51 0.09 -20.74
C VAL A 253 9.44 0.16 -21.96
N PRO A 254 9.89 1.34 -22.40
CA PRO A 254 10.74 1.44 -23.59
C PRO A 254 12.08 0.71 -23.43
N ARG A 255 12.47 -0.09 -24.43
CA ARG A 255 13.61 -1.04 -24.36
C ARG A 255 14.96 -0.37 -24.05
N ASN A 256 15.15 0.87 -24.52
CA ASN A 256 16.42 1.60 -24.39
C ASN A 256 16.31 2.82 -23.45
N GLU A 257 15.22 2.93 -22.69
CA GLU A 257 14.96 4.08 -21.82
C GLU A 257 14.26 3.59 -20.55
N SER A 258 14.94 2.70 -19.83
CA SER A 258 14.44 2.02 -18.62
C SER A 258 14.36 2.91 -17.37
N THR A 259 14.31 4.23 -17.57
CA THR A 259 14.14 5.26 -16.54
C THR A 259 12.76 5.93 -16.61
N LYS A 260 11.92 5.58 -17.60
CA LYS A 260 10.48 5.87 -17.61
C LYS A 260 9.64 4.68 -18.06
N MET A 261 8.34 4.79 -17.78
CA MET A 261 7.32 3.86 -18.27
C MET A 261 6.17 4.63 -18.93
N ARG A 262 5.42 3.95 -19.80
CA ARG A 262 4.15 4.44 -20.37
C ARG A 262 2.98 3.79 -19.66
N ALA A 263 2.10 4.63 -19.13
CA ALA A 263 0.87 4.22 -18.47
C ALA A 263 -0.36 4.86 -19.13
N CYS A 264 -1.52 4.22 -18.99
CA CYS A 264 -2.82 4.79 -19.34
C CYS A 264 -3.45 5.57 -18.18
N ALA A 265 -2.99 5.36 -16.94
CA ALA A 265 -3.47 6.07 -15.78
C ALA A 265 -2.42 6.18 -14.68
N TYR A 266 -2.50 7.25 -13.90
CA TYR A 266 -1.75 7.44 -12.66
C TYR A 266 -2.44 8.46 -11.77
N PHE A 267 -2.13 8.42 -10.48
CA PHE A 267 -2.66 9.35 -9.50
C PHE A 267 -1.55 10.28 -9.00
N VAL A 268 -1.82 11.60 -8.95
CA VAL A 268 -0.88 12.59 -8.42
C VAL A 268 -1.05 12.68 -6.91
N ALA A 269 -0.18 12.02 -6.15
CA ALA A 269 -0.32 11.90 -4.69
C ALA A 269 0.18 13.14 -3.95
N ALA A 270 1.32 13.69 -4.38
CA ALA A 270 1.95 14.84 -3.75
C ALA A 270 2.83 15.61 -4.74
N ALA A 271 3.17 16.85 -4.38
CA ALA A 271 4.20 17.64 -5.05
C ALA A 271 5.47 17.67 -4.19
N VAL A 272 6.62 17.68 -4.85
CA VAL A 272 7.92 17.85 -4.18
C VAL A 272 8.24 19.34 -4.12
N ASP A 273 8.59 19.85 -2.95
CA ASP A 273 8.97 21.27 -2.80
C ASP A 273 10.19 21.60 -3.67
N ARG A 274 10.17 22.81 -4.25
CA ARG A 274 11.18 23.26 -5.23
C ARG A 274 12.63 23.16 -4.73
N GLU A 275 12.85 23.45 -3.44
CA GLU A 275 14.17 23.32 -2.81
C GLU A 275 14.67 21.87 -2.86
N HIS A 276 13.81 20.91 -2.53
CA HIS A 276 14.14 19.49 -2.59
C HIS A 276 14.32 18.98 -4.02
N VAL A 277 13.55 19.49 -5.00
CA VAL A 277 13.75 19.14 -6.41
C VAL A 277 15.15 19.48 -6.89
N ALA A 278 15.64 20.69 -6.57
CA ALA A 278 16.98 21.10 -6.94
C ALA A 278 18.06 20.22 -6.29
N MET A 279 17.86 19.84 -5.02
CA MET A 279 18.77 18.92 -4.33
C MET A 279 18.79 17.52 -4.97
N ILE A 280 17.62 16.93 -5.27
CA ILE A 280 17.52 15.62 -5.94
C ILE A 280 18.21 15.64 -7.29
N TYR A 281 18.01 16.71 -8.08
CA TYR A 281 18.65 16.86 -9.37
C TYR A 281 20.17 16.90 -9.26
N ALA A 282 20.70 17.63 -8.26
CA ALA A 282 22.13 17.75 -8.02
C ALA A 282 22.78 16.44 -7.52
N SER A 283 22.11 15.72 -6.61
CA SER A 283 22.59 14.44 -6.06
C SER A 283 22.30 13.23 -6.96
N LYS A 284 21.50 13.40 -8.02
CA LYS A 284 21.00 12.33 -8.90
C LYS A 284 20.25 11.23 -8.13
N GLY A 285 19.68 11.58 -6.98
CA GLY A 285 19.04 10.62 -6.08
C GLY A 285 18.33 11.33 -4.93
N HIS A 286 17.34 10.66 -4.34
CA HIS A 286 16.55 11.22 -3.25
C HIS A 286 16.74 10.51 -1.90
N SER A 287 17.60 9.48 -1.86
CA SER A 287 17.82 8.62 -0.69
C SER A 287 18.27 9.38 0.55
N ASP A 288 19.11 10.40 0.38
CA ASP A 288 19.71 11.15 1.50
C ASP A 288 18.90 12.39 1.91
N ILE A 289 17.82 12.70 1.18
CA ILE A 289 17.01 13.89 1.43
C ILE A 289 15.85 13.49 2.34
N LYS A 290 16.06 13.65 3.66
CA LYS A 290 15.12 13.22 4.70
C LYS A 290 13.67 13.66 4.45
N ALA A 291 13.45 14.92 4.07
CA ALA A 291 12.10 15.43 3.81
C ALA A 291 11.41 14.71 2.63
N VAL A 292 12.18 14.31 1.62
CA VAL A 292 11.64 13.55 0.46
C VAL A 292 11.37 12.10 0.87
N GLN A 293 12.24 11.49 1.67
CA GLN A 293 12.00 10.15 2.23
C GLN A 293 10.74 10.12 3.09
N GLU A 294 10.55 11.11 3.96
CA GLU A 294 9.33 11.26 4.77
C GLU A 294 8.08 11.41 3.89
N LEU A 295 8.16 12.21 2.82
CA LEU A 295 7.05 12.38 1.88
C LEU A 295 6.73 11.09 1.12
N VAL A 296 7.74 10.37 0.63
CA VAL A 296 7.58 9.06 -0.03
C VAL A 296 6.97 8.04 0.93
N ALA A 297 7.43 7.98 2.18
CA ALA A 297 6.90 7.09 3.20
C ALA A 297 5.43 7.43 3.55
N GLN A 298 5.09 8.72 3.64
CA GLN A 298 3.70 9.16 3.82
C GLN A 298 2.83 8.71 2.65
N VAL A 299 3.28 8.93 1.41
CA VAL A 299 2.55 8.48 0.21
C VAL A 299 2.41 6.94 0.21
N ALA A 300 3.47 6.21 0.54
CA ALA A 300 3.46 4.75 0.61
C ALA A 300 2.44 4.22 1.63
N ALA A 301 2.29 4.90 2.78
CA ALA A 301 1.31 4.58 3.81
C ALA A 301 -0.12 5.07 3.47
N GLY A 302 -0.35 5.65 2.29
CA GLY A 302 -1.65 6.20 1.91
C GLY A 302 -1.99 7.55 2.56
N HIS A 303 -1.02 8.22 3.19
CA HIS A 303 -1.18 9.53 3.82
C HIS A 303 -1.02 10.67 2.81
N HIS A 304 -1.85 10.68 1.78
CA HIS A 304 -1.87 11.73 0.74
C HIS A 304 -3.29 12.25 0.51
N GLU A 305 -3.47 13.20 -0.42
CA GLU A 305 -4.80 13.68 -0.79
C GLU A 305 -5.64 12.52 -1.37
N PRO A 306 -6.97 12.49 -1.14
CA PRO A 306 -7.86 11.58 -1.84
C PRO A 306 -7.97 11.98 -3.33
N VAL A 307 -8.66 11.17 -4.12
CA VAL A 307 -9.02 11.56 -5.50
C VAL A 307 -10.01 12.72 -5.43
N LEU A 308 -9.54 13.92 -5.79
CA LEU A 308 -10.35 15.15 -5.83
C LEU A 308 -11.02 15.33 -7.19
N GLU A 309 -10.39 14.85 -8.25
CA GLU A 309 -10.86 14.99 -9.61
C GLU A 309 -10.29 13.88 -10.50
N THR A 310 -11.01 13.58 -11.57
CA THR A 310 -10.55 12.73 -12.67
C THR A 310 -10.29 13.59 -13.89
N VAL A 311 -9.06 13.55 -14.40
CA VAL A 311 -8.64 14.21 -15.64
C VAL A 311 -8.55 13.14 -16.71
N PHE A 312 -9.51 13.13 -17.63
CA PHE A 312 -9.60 12.14 -18.69
C PHE A 312 -9.18 12.77 -20.02
N GLN A 313 -8.15 12.21 -20.67
CA GLN A 313 -7.74 12.57 -22.02
C GLN A 313 -8.25 11.52 -23.00
N ASP A 314 -9.07 11.93 -23.97
CA ASP A 314 -9.56 11.04 -25.02
C ASP A 314 -8.48 10.81 -26.11
N ALA A 315 -8.72 9.84 -26.99
CA ALA A 315 -7.79 9.45 -28.06
C ALA A 315 -7.55 10.58 -29.09
N ASP A 316 -8.48 11.52 -29.23
CA ASP A 316 -8.33 12.72 -30.06
C ASP A 316 -7.52 13.85 -29.37
N GLY A 317 -7.15 13.64 -28.10
CA GLY A 317 -6.40 14.57 -27.28
C GLY A 317 -7.26 15.59 -26.53
N SER A 318 -8.59 15.54 -26.65
CA SER A 318 -9.51 16.35 -25.83
C SER A 318 -9.41 15.95 -24.35
N VAL A 319 -9.60 16.91 -23.45
CA VAL A 319 -9.48 16.69 -22.01
C VAL A 319 -10.77 17.07 -21.29
N THR A 320 -11.27 16.16 -20.47
CA THR A 320 -12.43 16.36 -19.58
C THR A 320 -11.99 16.23 -18.13
N ILE A 321 -12.36 17.20 -17.28
CA ILE A 321 -12.15 17.13 -15.83
C ILE A 321 -13.48 16.89 -15.14
N THR A 322 -13.55 15.86 -14.30
CA THR A 322 -14.73 15.52 -13.50
C THR A 322 -14.38 15.59 -12.01
N PRO A 323 -14.94 16.51 -11.23
CA PRO A 323 -14.77 16.55 -9.78
C PRO A 323 -15.30 15.26 -9.12
N SER A 324 -14.62 14.81 -8.06
CA SER A 324 -15.08 13.68 -7.25
C SER A 324 -16.20 14.13 -6.30
N SER A 325 -17.37 13.50 -6.36
CA SER A 325 -18.57 13.90 -5.60
C SER A 325 -18.43 13.77 -4.08
N ASP A 326 -17.51 12.93 -3.60
CA ASP A 326 -17.39 12.55 -2.18
C ASP A 326 -16.13 13.10 -1.48
N ALA A 327 -15.28 13.84 -2.19
CA ALA A 327 -13.98 14.23 -1.66
C ALA A 327 -13.95 15.69 -1.16
N LYS A 328 -13.89 15.87 0.16
CA LYS A 328 -13.52 17.18 0.74
C LYS A 328 -11.98 17.31 0.70
N PRO A 329 -11.43 18.38 0.10
CA PRO A 329 -9.98 18.62 0.15
C PRO A 329 -9.53 18.69 1.60
N ARG A 330 -8.37 18.11 1.94
CA ARG A 330 -7.76 18.41 3.24
C ARG A 330 -7.46 19.90 3.25
N THR A 331 -7.98 20.62 4.25
CA THR A 331 -7.69 22.06 4.39
C THR A 331 -6.17 22.23 4.38
N HIS A 332 -5.63 22.99 3.42
CA HIS A 332 -4.21 23.35 3.38
C HIS A 332 -3.81 23.88 4.75
N ARG A 333 -3.15 23.04 5.57
CA ARG A 333 -2.54 23.53 6.80
C ARG A 333 -1.44 24.48 6.35
N ARG A 334 -1.60 25.76 6.69
CA ARG A 334 -0.58 26.81 6.56
C ARG A 334 0.80 26.21 6.86
N ARG A 335 1.72 26.39 5.91
CA ARG A 335 3.18 26.35 6.02
C ARG A 335 3.62 25.95 7.43
N ILE A 336 4.08 24.71 7.58
CA ILE A 336 4.60 24.16 8.84
C ILE A 336 5.52 25.22 9.46
N LYS A 337 5.10 25.80 10.59
CA LYS A 337 5.99 26.61 11.42
C LYS A 337 7.18 25.71 11.77
N ARG A 338 8.42 26.19 11.56
CA ARG A 338 9.66 25.54 12.04
C ARG A 338 9.39 24.99 13.44
N SER A 339 9.22 23.67 13.55
CA SER A 339 9.04 23.02 14.84
C SER A 339 10.39 23.03 15.54
N LYS A 340 10.40 23.51 16.78
CA LYS A 340 11.53 23.37 17.70
C LYS A 340 11.92 21.88 17.79
N ARG A 341 13.22 21.64 17.88
CA ARG A 341 13.85 20.34 18.15
C ARG A 341 13.07 19.59 19.24
N GLY A 342 12.52 18.45 18.87
CA GLY A 342 11.99 17.43 19.77
C GLY A 342 12.47 16.10 19.21
N ASP A 343 13.38 15.46 19.94
CA ASP A 343 13.99 14.20 19.59
C ASP A 343 12.95 13.06 19.63
N GLY A 344 13.02 12.17 18.64
CA GLY A 344 12.18 10.97 18.57
C GLY A 344 11.53 10.74 17.21
N ALA A 345 12.35 10.48 16.19
CA ALA A 345 11.90 10.02 14.87
C ALA A 345 12.19 8.51 14.72
N PRO A 346 11.30 7.71 14.11
CA PRO A 346 11.68 6.39 13.63
C PRO A 346 12.58 6.58 12.40
N LYS A 347 13.81 6.05 12.50
CA LYS A 347 14.84 6.10 11.46
C LYS A 347 14.43 5.18 10.31
N SER A 348 14.15 5.73 9.12
CA SER A 348 14.06 4.97 7.87
C SER A 348 15.03 5.54 6.85
N ALA A 349 16.28 5.08 6.96
CA ALA A 349 17.25 5.07 5.87
C ALA A 349 17.27 3.63 5.29
N PRO A 350 17.70 3.41 4.04
CA PRO A 350 18.01 2.06 3.57
C PRO A 350 18.99 1.44 4.56
N ALA A 351 18.68 0.24 5.06
CA ALA A 351 19.44 -0.43 6.11
C ALA A 351 20.81 -0.88 5.59
N VAL A 352 21.74 0.05 5.50
CA VAL A 352 23.16 -0.25 5.71
C VAL A 352 23.31 -0.49 7.21
N ILE A 353 24.02 -1.55 7.61
CA ILE A 353 24.30 -1.82 9.01
C ILE A 353 25.12 -0.64 9.56
N ASP A 354 24.45 0.27 10.26
CA ASP A 354 25.09 1.38 10.95
C ASP A 354 25.87 0.79 12.13
N ALA A 355 27.19 0.65 11.95
CA ALA A 355 28.11 0.16 12.97
C ALA A 355 28.05 1.02 14.25
N GLY A 356 27.69 2.30 14.14
CA GLY A 356 27.42 3.20 15.26
C GLY A 356 26.14 2.82 16.00
N ALA A 357 25.04 2.60 15.29
CA ALA A 357 23.79 2.13 15.88
C ALA A 357 23.90 0.72 16.47
N LEU A 358 24.74 -0.15 15.90
CA LEU A 358 25.02 -1.48 16.45
C LEU A 358 25.84 -1.39 17.74
N ARG A 359 26.81 -0.47 17.81
CA ARG A 359 27.57 -0.15 19.04
C ARG A 359 26.69 0.49 20.11
N GLU A 360 25.77 1.38 19.71
CA GLU A 360 24.81 2.04 20.60
C GLU A 360 23.81 1.01 21.16
N LYS A 361 23.26 0.12 20.31
CA LYS A 361 22.44 -1.03 20.74
C LYS A 361 23.20 -1.99 21.64
N LEU A 362 24.46 -2.29 21.32
CA LEU A 362 25.31 -3.13 22.16
C LEU A 362 25.54 -2.45 23.52
N SER A 363 25.74 -1.13 23.55
CA SER A 363 25.85 -0.34 24.79
C SER A 363 24.54 -0.35 25.59
N ASP A 364 23.39 -0.13 24.94
CA ASP A 364 22.07 -0.16 25.60
C ASP A 364 21.74 -1.55 26.16
N ALA A 365 22.13 -2.62 25.45
CA ALA A 365 22.01 -3.99 25.92
C ALA A 365 22.98 -4.30 27.08
N LEU A 366 24.21 -3.77 27.05
CA LEU A 366 25.18 -3.85 28.15
C LEU A 366 24.72 -3.07 29.39
N GLU A 367 23.96 -2.00 29.21
CA GLU A 367 23.35 -1.20 30.29
C GLU A 367 22.01 -1.77 30.79
N GLY A 368 21.53 -2.88 30.22
CA GLY A 368 20.29 -3.53 30.66
C GLY A 368 19.00 -2.76 30.33
N LYS A 369 19.03 -1.81 29.38
CA LYS A 369 17.85 -1.05 28.97
C LYS A 369 16.95 -1.92 28.08
N GLN A 370 15.73 -2.24 28.54
CA GLN A 370 14.75 -2.96 27.72
C GLN A 370 14.45 -2.18 26.43
N ARG A 371 14.39 -2.88 25.28
CA ARG A 371 13.79 -2.34 24.04
C ARG A 371 12.43 -1.75 24.41
N PRO A 372 12.15 -0.48 24.07
CA PRO A 372 11.01 0.20 24.66
C PRO A 372 9.72 -0.45 24.15
N ARG A 373 8.86 -0.86 25.09
CA ARG A 373 7.52 -1.45 24.90
C ARG A 373 6.60 -0.63 23.96
N THR A 374 7.02 0.58 23.58
CA THR A 374 6.35 1.54 22.71
C THR A 374 6.25 1.08 21.24
N GLU A 375 7.29 0.47 20.67
CA GLU A 375 7.26 0.03 19.25
C GLU A 375 6.22 -1.07 19.00
N LYS A 376 6.08 -1.99 19.97
CA LYS A 376 5.10 -3.08 19.93
C LYS A 376 3.66 -2.57 20.08
N VAL A 377 3.46 -1.51 20.86
CA VAL A 377 2.15 -0.84 21.00
C VAL A 377 1.79 -0.12 19.71
N GLU A 378 2.74 0.55 19.07
CA GLU A 378 2.51 1.24 17.80
C GLU A 378 2.15 0.27 16.65
N LEU A 379 2.84 -0.87 16.58
CA LEU A 379 2.53 -1.94 15.62
C LEU A 379 1.12 -2.54 15.86
N ALA A 380 0.72 -2.68 17.12
CA ALA A 380 -0.60 -3.17 17.45
C ALA A 380 -1.72 -2.22 16.99
N LYS A 381 -1.53 -0.90 17.16
CA LYS A 381 -2.46 0.11 16.64
C LYS A 381 -2.66 -0.02 15.14
N GLN A 382 -1.56 -0.17 14.40
CA GLN A 382 -1.58 -0.28 12.94
C GLN A 382 -2.30 -1.55 12.46
N LEU A 383 -2.11 -2.69 13.11
CA LEU A 383 -2.79 -3.95 12.79
C LEU A 383 -4.30 -3.86 13.01
N ILE A 384 -4.72 -3.21 14.09
CA ILE A 384 -6.15 -3.01 14.40
C ILE A 384 -6.79 -2.05 13.38
N GLU A 385 -6.12 -0.94 13.03
CA GLU A 385 -6.66 0.08 12.12
C GLU A 385 -6.72 -0.39 10.66
N SER A 386 -5.68 -1.08 10.20
CA SER A 386 -5.60 -1.51 8.79
C SER A 386 -6.42 -2.76 8.49
N ARG A 387 -6.61 -3.66 9.46
CA ARG A 387 -7.23 -4.98 9.24
C ARG A 387 -8.50 -5.23 10.06
N GLY A 388 -8.92 -4.30 10.91
CA GLY A 388 -10.07 -4.48 11.80
C GLY A 388 -9.90 -5.64 12.79
N LEU A 389 -8.66 -6.07 13.04
CA LEU A 389 -8.37 -7.20 13.92
C LEU A 389 -8.70 -6.86 15.37
N SER A 390 -9.19 -7.85 16.12
CA SER A 390 -9.43 -7.67 17.54
C SER A 390 -8.11 -7.53 18.31
N ILE A 391 -8.12 -6.75 19.40
CA ILE A 391 -6.97 -6.60 20.31
C ILE A 391 -6.42 -7.97 20.74
N ARG A 392 -7.30 -8.96 20.96
CA ARG A 392 -6.91 -10.32 21.33
C ARG A 392 -6.15 -11.02 20.20
N SER A 393 -6.62 -10.90 18.96
CA SER A 393 -5.94 -11.45 17.78
C SER A 393 -4.57 -10.83 17.58
N VAL A 394 -4.47 -9.49 17.73
CA VAL A 394 -3.22 -8.75 17.59
C VAL A 394 -2.24 -9.09 18.72
N ALA A 395 -2.73 -9.22 19.95
CA ALA A 395 -1.88 -9.61 21.07
C ALA A 395 -1.29 -11.02 20.91
N THR A 396 -2.08 -11.96 20.41
CA THR A 396 -1.60 -13.31 20.07
C THR A 396 -0.57 -13.26 18.94
N GLN A 397 -0.80 -12.48 17.90
CA GLN A 397 0.14 -12.31 16.77
C GLN A 397 1.46 -11.66 17.19
N LEU A 398 1.43 -10.72 18.13
CA LEU A 398 2.62 -10.03 18.61
C LEU A 398 3.25 -10.70 19.84
N SER A 399 2.83 -11.93 20.16
CA SER A 399 3.32 -12.73 21.30
C SER A 399 3.31 -11.93 22.62
N MET A 400 2.20 -11.24 22.89
CA MET A 400 2.03 -10.39 24.07
C MET A 400 0.71 -10.69 24.78
N SER A 401 0.62 -10.27 26.04
CA SER A 401 -0.63 -10.39 26.79
C SER A 401 -1.69 -9.43 26.25
N GLY A 402 -2.85 -9.96 25.88
CA GLY A 402 -3.97 -9.15 25.39
C GLY A 402 -4.54 -8.19 26.45
N SER A 403 -4.47 -8.54 27.74
CA SER A 403 -4.89 -7.65 28.82
C SER A 403 -3.91 -6.48 29.00
N TRP A 404 -2.62 -6.75 28.82
CA TRP A 404 -1.58 -5.73 28.86
C TRP A 404 -1.69 -4.77 27.68
N LEU A 405 -1.80 -5.29 26.45
CA LEU A 405 -1.93 -4.48 25.23
C LEU A 405 -3.14 -3.55 25.31
N LYS A 406 -4.30 -4.08 25.75
CA LYS A 406 -5.51 -3.28 25.94
C LYS A 406 -5.27 -2.12 26.92
N LYS A 407 -4.65 -2.40 28.06
CA LYS A 407 -4.36 -1.39 29.09
C LYS A 407 -3.39 -0.30 28.59
N SER A 408 -2.43 -0.67 27.76
CA SER A 408 -1.50 0.27 27.12
C SER A 408 -2.19 1.16 26.08
N LEU A 409 -3.04 0.59 25.22
CA LEU A 409 -3.82 1.35 24.24
C LEU A 409 -4.80 2.33 24.91
N ASP A 410 -5.47 1.88 25.97
CA ASP A 410 -6.40 2.70 26.76
C ASP A 410 -5.67 3.85 27.48
N ALA A 411 -4.46 3.59 28.01
CA ALA A 411 -3.65 4.61 28.69
C ALA A 411 -3.16 5.74 27.76
N GLU A 412 -2.97 5.45 26.47
CA GLU A 412 -2.63 6.44 25.45
C GLU A 412 -3.88 7.13 24.85
N GLY A 413 -5.08 6.79 25.34
CA GLY A 413 -6.34 7.32 24.82
C GLY A 413 -6.59 6.94 23.35
N TRP A 414 -5.90 5.91 22.86
CA TRP A 414 -5.94 5.53 21.46
C TRP A 414 -7.28 4.88 21.12
N LYS A 415 -7.88 5.30 20.00
CA LYS A 415 -9.09 4.71 19.43
C LYS A 415 -8.80 4.35 17.98
N PRO A 416 -9.19 3.15 17.51
CA PRO A 416 -8.93 2.75 16.14
C PRO A 416 -9.57 3.73 15.18
N ARG A 417 -8.75 4.40 14.36
CA ARG A 417 -9.26 5.07 13.17
C ARG A 417 -9.71 4.01 12.18
N ALA A 418 -10.97 4.04 11.79
CA ALA A 418 -11.40 3.34 10.60
C ALA A 418 -10.67 3.99 9.41
N VAL A 419 -9.53 3.43 9.02
CA VAL A 419 -8.96 3.67 7.70
C VAL A 419 -9.51 2.54 6.84
N PRO A 420 -10.50 2.79 5.98
CA PRO A 420 -10.89 1.77 5.04
C PRO A 420 -9.71 1.67 4.07
N VAL A 421 -8.90 0.63 4.24
CA VAL A 421 -7.88 0.22 3.26
C VAL A 421 -8.52 0.00 1.86
N ASP A 422 -9.86 -0.05 1.80
CA ASP A 422 -10.67 -0.08 0.58
C ASP A 422 -11.08 1.28 -0.01
N ALA A 423 -11.10 2.41 0.70
CA ALA A 423 -11.70 3.65 0.16
C ALA A 423 -10.94 4.19 -1.06
N HIS A 424 -9.62 3.98 -1.13
CA HIS A 424 -8.79 4.45 -2.24
C HIS A 424 -8.79 3.48 -3.45
N MET A 425 -8.94 2.18 -3.18
CA MET A 425 -9.15 1.17 -4.23
C MET A 425 -10.56 1.31 -4.81
N GLN A 426 -11.55 1.60 -3.97
CA GLN A 426 -12.88 2.01 -4.37
C GLN A 426 -12.81 3.30 -5.17
N SER A 427 -12.12 4.37 -4.77
CA SER A 427 -12.15 5.63 -5.56
C SER A 427 -11.57 5.49 -6.97
N THR A 428 -10.48 4.74 -7.15
CA THR A 428 -9.90 4.51 -8.50
C THR A 428 -10.76 3.57 -9.34
N THR A 429 -11.31 2.51 -8.73
CA THR A 429 -12.21 1.55 -9.40
C THR A 429 -13.55 2.18 -9.73
N THR A 430 -14.10 3.00 -8.83
CA THR A 430 -15.34 3.78 -8.97
C THR A 430 -15.17 4.84 -10.05
N ALA A 431 -14.02 5.52 -10.12
CA ALA A 431 -13.73 6.45 -11.21
C ALA A 431 -13.65 5.73 -12.57
N LYS A 432 -12.92 4.61 -12.65
CA LYS A 432 -12.86 3.75 -13.84
C LYS A 432 -14.24 3.23 -14.25
N LEU A 433 -15.05 2.80 -13.29
CA LEU A 433 -16.42 2.37 -13.49
C LEU A 433 -17.31 3.53 -13.96
N GLY A 434 -17.14 4.74 -13.41
CA GLY A 434 -17.85 5.95 -13.82
C GLY A 434 -17.58 6.28 -15.29
N ILE A 435 -16.31 6.23 -15.73
CA ILE A 435 -15.93 6.38 -17.14
C ILE A 435 -16.59 5.29 -17.99
N ALA A 436 -16.49 4.02 -17.57
CA ALA A 436 -17.08 2.91 -18.31
C ALA A 436 -18.61 3.05 -18.47
N LEU A 437 -19.30 3.50 -17.42
CA LEU A 437 -20.75 3.73 -17.42
C LEU A 437 -21.12 4.92 -18.31
N LYS A 438 -20.32 6.00 -18.31
CA LYS A 438 -20.51 7.14 -19.20
C LYS A 438 -20.40 6.72 -20.67
N MET A 439 -19.38 5.95 -21.02
CA MET A 439 -19.21 5.41 -22.37
C MET A 439 -20.39 4.51 -22.80
N LEU A 440 -20.89 3.67 -21.89
CA LEU A 440 -22.07 2.85 -22.15
C LEU A 440 -23.32 3.71 -22.38
N ALA A 441 -23.48 4.81 -21.64
CA ALA A 441 -24.57 5.77 -21.83
C ALA A 441 -24.47 6.51 -23.17
N GLU A 442 -23.24 6.76 -23.66
CA GLU A 442 -22.95 7.32 -24.99
C GLU A 442 -23.11 6.29 -26.13
N GLY A 443 -23.62 5.10 -25.84
CA GLY A 443 -23.93 4.06 -26.84
C GLY A 443 -22.75 3.15 -27.22
N LYS A 444 -21.61 3.25 -26.53
CA LYS A 444 -20.46 2.36 -26.78
C LYS A 444 -20.76 0.93 -26.31
N SER A 445 -20.16 -0.05 -26.98
CA SER A 445 -20.35 -1.46 -26.61
C SER A 445 -19.69 -1.80 -25.25
N LEU A 446 -20.20 -2.82 -24.54
CA LEU A 446 -19.54 -3.39 -23.34
C LEU A 446 -18.08 -3.78 -23.60
N ARG A 447 -17.79 -4.20 -24.83
CA ARG A 447 -16.43 -4.53 -25.27
C ARG A 447 -15.52 -3.33 -25.33
N GLU A 448 -16.03 -2.22 -25.84
CA GLU A 448 -15.30 -0.98 -25.97
C GLU A 448 -15.14 -0.29 -24.61
N ALA A 449 -16.20 -0.19 -23.82
CA ALA A 449 -16.17 0.39 -22.48
C ALA A 449 -15.21 -0.35 -21.54
N SER A 450 -15.21 -1.69 -21.55
CA SER A 450 -14.27 -2.50 -20.76
C SER A 450 -12.82 -2.27 -21.21
N ARG A 451 -12.59 -2.24 -22.53
CA ARG A 451 -11.27 -2.04 -23.10
C ARG A 451 -10.69 -0.66 -22.79
N VAL A 452 -11.53 0.38 -22.83
CA VAL A 452 -11.11 1.77 -22.62
C VAL A 452 -10.92 2.08 -21.14
N SER A 453 -11.85 1.70 -20.28
CA SER A 453 -11.80 1.98 -18.84
C SER A 453 -10.85 1.07 -18.04
N GLY A 454 -10.45 -0.06 -18.62
CA GLY A 454 -9.71 -1.12 -17.92
C GLY A 454 -10.56 -1.91 -16.90
N VAL A 455 -11.88 -1.67 -16.82
CA VAL A 455 -12.80 -2.45 -15.98
C VAL A 455 -13.14 -3.76 -16.68
N ALA A 456 -13.14 -4.87 -15.94
CA ALA A 456 -13.49 -6.18 -16.48
C ALA A 456 -14.92 -6.21 -17.06
N ARG A 457 -15.10 -6.88 -18.21
CA ARG A 457 -16.42 -7.01 -18.87
C ARG A 457 -17.49 -7.58 -17.95
N SER A 458 -17.15 -8.58 -17.14
CA SER A 458 -18.08 -9.22 -16.19
C SER A 458 -18.64 -8.19 -15.22
N THR A 459 -17.77 -7.34 -14.65
CA THR A 459 -18.15 -6.25 -13.75
C THR A 459 -19.08 -5.24 -14.41
N LEU A 460 -18.80 -4.84 -15.66
CA LEU A 460 -19.68 -3.92 -16.40
C LEU A 460 -21.02 -4.57 -16.74
N GLN A 461 -21.02 -5.84 -17.11
CA GLN A 461 -22.23 -6.59 -17.44
C GLN A 461 -23.15 -6.76 -16.22
N ASP A 462 -22.58 -7.02 -15.05
CA ASP A 462 -23.33 -7.07 -13.79
C ASP A 462 -23.90 -5.70 -13.43
N GLN A 463 -23.15 -4.61 -13.64
CA GLN A 463 -23.62 -3.26 -13.36
C GLN A 463 -24.76 -2.83 -14.29
N VAL A 464 -24.69 -3.18 -15.58
CA VAL A 464 -25.78 -2.95 -16.55
C VAL A 464 -27.02 -3.78 -16.21
N ARG A 465 -26.84 -5.03 -15.74
CA ARG A 465 -27.96 -5.86 -15.27
C ARG A 465 -28.64 -5.26 -14.05
N ARG A 466 -27.84 -4.76 -13.09
CA ARG A 466 -28.35 -4.09 -11.89
C ARG A 466 -29.08 -2.78 -12.22
N SER A 467 -28.58 -1.99 -13.18
CA SER A 467 -29.26 -0.74 -13.58
C SER A 467 -30.55 -0.96 -14.36
N LYS A 468 -30.63 -2.03 -15.18
CA LYS A 468 -31.88 -2.46 -15.83
C LYS A 468 -32.89 -3.09 -14.87
N ALA A 469 -32.43 -3.63 -13.75
CA ALA A 469 -33.27 -4.23 -12.70
C ALA A 469 -33.74 -3.21 -11.64
N ALA A 470 -33.31 -1.95 -11.73
CA ALA A 470 -33.84 -0.90 -10.86
C ALA A 470 -35.25 -0.49 -11.34
N PRO A 471 -36.29 -0.54 -10.50
CA PRO A 471 -37.61 -0.03 -10.87
C PRO A 471 -37.51 1.49 -11.14
N PRO A 472 -38.27 2.04 -12.10
CA PRO A 472 -38.19 3.45 -12.44
C PRO A 472 -38.57 4.32 -11.23
N THR A 473 -37.70 5.27 -10.91
CA THR A 473 -38.00 6.34 -9.94
C THR A 473 -39.10 7.23 -10.53
N PRO A 474 -40.25 7.42 -9.87
CA PRO A 474 -41.30 8.28 -10.40
C PRO A 474 -40.87 9.75 -10.28
N THR A 475 -40.70 10.40 -11.42
CA THR A 475 -40.62 11.86 -11.56
C THR A 475 -42.04 12.42 -11.61
N GLY A 476 -42.52 12.92 -10.47
CA GLY A 476 -43.81 13.61 -10.32
C GLY A 476 -43.91 14.25 -8.94
N PRO A 477 -44.68 15.33 -8.78
CA PRO A 477 -44.64 16.18 -7.59
C PRO A 477 -44.98 15.38 -6.33
N ILE A 478 -44.17 15.60 -5.30
CA ILE A 478 -44.25 14.94 -3.99
C ILE A 478 -45.63 15.24 -3.37
N ALA A 479 -46.52 14.25 -3.41
CA ALA A 479 -47.62 14.13 -2.47
C ALA A 479 -47.07 13.68 -1.11
N PRO A 480 -47.67 14.12 0.02
CA PRO A 480 -47.05 13.97 1.33
C PRO A 480 -46.95 12.50 1.75
N ALA A 481 -45.84 12.18 2.41
CA ALA A 481 -45.44 10.85 2.84
C ALA A 481 -46.52 10.16 3.69
N ALA A 482 -47.01 9.01 3.20
CA ALA A 482 -47.73 8.05 4.01
C ALA A 482 -46.75 7.10 4.73
N ASP A 483 -46.89 7.08 6.05
CA ASP A 483 -46.56 6.02 7.00
C ASP A 483 -45.11 5.91 7.55
N GLN A 484 -44.74 6.89 8.37
CA GLN A 484 -43.81 6.67 9.49
C GLN A 484 -44.59 6.14 10.71
N THR A 485 -45.11 4.91 10.66
CA THR A 485 -45.62 4.27 11.86
C THR A 485 -44.47 4.07 12.85
N SER A 486 -44.63 4.60 14.06
CA SER A 486 -43.61 4.49 15.10
C SER A 486 -43.27 3.02 15.35
N ARG A 487 -42.03 2.75 15.75
CA ARG A 487 -41.55 1.39 16.01
C ARG A 487 -42.44 0.65 17.02
N ASP A 488 -43.00 1.38 17.97
CA ASP A 488 -43.88 0.83 19.01
C ASP A 488 -45.25 0.43 18.43
N ALA A 489 -45.79 1.20 17.48
CA ALA A 489 -47.01 0.83 16.76
C ALA A 489 -46.84 -0.46 15.95
N ARG A 490 -45.67 -0.65 15.33
CA ARG A 490 -45.32 -1.89 14.62
C ARG A 490 -45.19 -3.09 15.54
N VAL A 491 -44.66 -2.90 16.75
CA VAL A 491 -44.59 -3.95 17.77
C VAL A 491 -45.99 -4.33 18.24
N GLU A 492 -46.86 -3.36 18.48
CA GLU A 492 -48.22 -3.63 18.95
C GLU A 492 -49.09 -4.33 17.88
N ALA A 493 -48.97 -3.91 16.62
CA ALA A 493 -49.62 -4.59 15.50
C ALA A 493 -49.14 -6.04 15.34
N ALA A 494 -47.83 -6.28 15.46
CA ALA A 494 -47.27 -7.62 15.39
C ALA A 494 -47.71 -8.51 16.59
N ILE A 495 -47.93 -7.93 17.77
CA ILE A 495 -48.46 -8.67 18.93
C ILE A 495 -49.91 -9.10 18.71
N ARG A 496 -50.77 -8.24 18.14
CA ARG A 496 -52.16 -8.59 17.82
C ARG A 496 -52.25 -9.75 16.84
N LEU A 497 -51.44 -9.75 15.78
CA LEU A 497 -51.42 -10.89 14.83
C LEU A 497 -51.06 -12.22 15.50
N VAL A 498 -50.17 -12.20 16.50
CA VAL A 498 -49.79 -13.42 17.23
C VAL A 498 -50.88 -13.85 18.22
N LYS A 499 -51.47 -12.92 18.97
CA LYS A 499 -52.45 -13.24 20.03
C LYS A 499 -53.86 -13.51 19.50
N ASP A 500 -54.30 -12.71 18.53
CA ASP A 500 -55.70 -12.66 18.11
C ASP A 500 -55.92 -13.50 16.84
N GLU A 501 -54.92 -13.54 15.95
CA GLU A 501 -55.01 -14.26 14.67
C GLU A 501 -54.16 -15.55 14.64
N GLY A 502 -53.50 -15.91 15.74
CA GLY A 502 -52.73 -17.16 15.86
C GLY A 502 -51.48 -17.24 14.98
N TRP A 503 -50.94 -16.10 14.53
CA TRP A 503 -49.72 -16.11 13.72
C TRP A 503 -48.51 -16.57 14.53
N SER A 504 -47.55 -17.23 13.86
CA SER A 504 -46.26 -17.50 14.48
C SER A 504 -45.47 -16.20 14.66
N VAL A 505 -44.72 -16.10 15.77
CA VAL A 505 -43.88 -14.93 16.11
C VAL A 505 -42.94 -14.55 14.96
N LYS A 506 -42.37 -15.55 14.28
CA LYS A 506 -41.48 -15.34 13.13
C LYS A 506 -42.20 -14.70 11.94
N ARG A 507 -43.44 -15.11 11.68
CA ARG A 507 -44.26 -14.57 10.57
C ARG A 507 -44.68 -13.13 10.85
N ALA A 508 -45.16 -12.86 12.07
CA ALA A 508 -45.56 -11.51 12.49
C ALA A 508 -44.36 -10.53 12.54
N ALA A 509 -43.20 -10.99 13.04
CA ALA A 509 -41.98 -10.18 13.06
C ALA A 509 -41.52 -9.81 11.65
N LYS A 510 -41.56 -10.76 10.71
CA LYS A 510 -41.19 -10.49 9.31
C LYS A 510 -42.15 -9.51 8.63
N ALA A 511 -43.47 -9.67 8.85
CA ALA A 511 -44.49 -8.81 8.26
C ALA A 511 -44.33 -7.33 8.68
N HIS A 512 -43.89 -7.08 9.92
CA HIS A 512 -43.69 -5.74 10.44
C HIS A 512 -42.23 -5.32 10.55
N GLY A 513 -41.29 -6.01 9.88
CA GLY A 513 -39.87 -5.68 9.85
C GLY A 513 -39.20 -5.59 11.22
N LEU A 514 -39.57 -6.48 12.15
CA LEU A 514 -39.06 -6.61 13.51
C LEU A 514 -38.12 -7.82 13.64
N SER A 515 -37.27 -7.82 14.67
CA SER A 515 -36.53 -9.03 15.07
C SER A 515 -37.46 -10.01 15.80
N ASP A 516 -37.43 -11.26 15.37
CA ASP A 516 -38.13 -12.39 15.99
C ASP A 516 -37.79 -12.57 17.48
N SER A 517 -36.50 -12.50 17.85
CA SER A 517 -36.05 -12.63 19.24
C SER A 517 -36.60 -11.51 20.13
N ARG A 518 -36.73 -10.30 19.57
CA ARG A 518 -37.20 -9.13 20.31
C ARG A 518 -38.70 -9.18 20.50
N LEU A 519 -39.46 -9.46 19.44
CA LEU A 519 -40.92 -9.65 19.54
C LEU A 519 -41.26 -10.79 20.50
N GLY A 520 -40.51 -11.90 20.45
CA GLY A 520 -40.66 -13.02 21.38
C GLY A 520 -40.37 -12.64 22.84
N LYS A 521 -39.36 -11.81 23.11
CA LYS A 521 -39.10 -11.27 24.46
C LYS A 521 -40.21 -10.34 24.94
N THR A 522 -40.72 -9.46 24.06
CA THR A 522 -41.80 -8.53 24.40
C THR A 522 -43.13 -9.23 24.66
N LEU A 523 -43.43 -10.31 23.92
CA LEU A 523 -44.57 -11.17 24.19
C LEU A 523 -44.44 -11.83 25.57
N LYS A 524 -43.26 -12.41 25.88
CA LYS A 524 -42.98 -13.05 27.18
C LYS A 524 -43.02 -12.09 28.36
N SER A 525 -42.71 -10.81 28.18
CA SER A 525 -42.78 -9.81 29.25
C SER A 525 -44.19 -9.25 29.48
N ARG A 526 -45.14 -9.54 28.58
CA ARG A 526 -46.53 -9.06 28.61
C ARG A 526 -47.56 -10.19 28.75
N THR A 527 -47.07 -11.39 29.04
CA THR A 527 -47.81 -12.59 29.46
C THR A 527 -47.33 -12.91 30.86
#